data_AF-F9YV98-F1
#
_entry.id   AF-F9YV98-F1
#
_cell.length_a   1.000
_cell.length_b   1.000
_cell.length_c   1.000
_cell.angle_alpha   90.00
_cell.angle_beta   90.00
_cell.angle_gamma   90.00
#
_symmetry.space_group_name_H-M   'P 1'
#
loop_
_entity.id
_entity.type
_entity.pdbx_description
1 polymer ?
#
loop_
_entity_poly.entity_id
_entity_poly.type
_entity_poly.pdbx_seq_one_letter_code
_entity_poly.pdbx_strand_id
1 'polypeptide(L)' 'MELINNIHKTLAEDLRSTLTSGSRLSIAASCFSIYAYQELRKELEQIEELRFIFTSPTFIAEKENKAQREFRYVGQWGV' A
#
# COMPACT_ATOMS: atom_id res chain seq x y z
N MET A 1 17.42 18.43 -4.45
CA MET A 1 16.64 17.19 -4.26
C MET A 1 17.60 16.15 -3.73
N GLU A 2 17.37 15.68 -2.52
CA GLU A 2 18.11 14.54 -1.98
C GLU A 2 17.47 13.25 -2.52
N LEU A 3 18.28 12.31 -2.97
CA LEU A 3 17.79 11.02 -3.45
C LEU A 3 17.69 10.06 -2.26
N ILE A 4 16.48 9.66 -1.92
CA ILE A 4 16.22 8.70 -0.85
C ILE A 4 16.38 7.28 -1.41
N ASN A 5 17.27 6.49 -0.82
CA ASN A 5 17.59 5.13 -1.29
C ASN A 5 17.17 4.02 -0.31
N ASN A 6 16.62 4.35 0.87
CA ASN A 6 16.26 3.41 1.92
C ASN A 6 17.43 2.54 2.45
N ILE A 7 18.69 2.92 2.19
CA ILE A 7 19.90 2.27 2.72
C ILE A 7 20.57 3.17 3.76
N HIS A 8 20.73 4.45 3.43
CA HIS A 8 21.38 5.43 4.32
C HIS A 8 20.40 6.46 4.88
N LYS A 9 19.32 6.72 4.14
CA LYS A 9 18.22 7.58 4.57
C LYS A 9 16.93 6.91 4.15
N THR A 10 16.00 6.76 5.08
CA THR A 10 14.68 6.20 4.79
C THR A 10 13.69 7.30 4.42
N LEU A 11 12.70 6.96 3.60
CA LEU A 11 11.59 7.87 3.31
C LEU A 11 10.83 8.25 4.60
N ALA A 12 10.75 7.33 5.57
CA ALA A 12 10.08 7.57 6.83
C ALA A 12 10.77 8.68 7.64
N GLU A 13 12.09 8.62 7.81
CA GLU A 13 12.86 9.66 8.52
C GLU A 13 12.73 11.03 7.85
N ASP A 14 12.78 11.06 6.52
CA ASP A 14 12.60 12.29 5.75
C ASP A 14 11.21 12.90 6.00
N LEU A 15 10.15 12.09 5.89
CA LEU A 15 8.79 12.52 6.18
C LEU A 15 8.63 13.02 7.62
N ARG A 16 9.23 12.36 8.62
CA ARG A 16 9.15 12.81 10.02
C ARG A 16 9.82 14.16 10.24
N SER A 17 10.92 14.44 9.55
CA SER A 17 11.64 15.71 9.67
C SER A 17 10.96 16.87 8.93
N THR A 18 10.16 16.56 7.91
CA THR A 18 9.62 17.56 6.97
C THR A 18 8.14 17.85 7.20
N LEU A 19 7.36 16.85 7.64
CA LEU A 19 5.93 17.02 7.90
C LEU A 19 5.72 17.81 9.19
N THR A 20 5.01 18.92 9.06
CA THR A 20 4.60 19.77 10.17
C THR A 20 3.08 19.91 10.22
N SER A 21 2.55 20.35 11.36
CA SER A 21 1.10 20.57 11.52
C SER A 21 0.55 21.50 10.44
N GLY A 22 -0.55 21.10 9.80
CA GLY A 22 -1.15 21.85 8.69
C GLY A 22 -0.49 21.62 7.32
N SER A 23 0.47 20.70 7.21
CA SER A 23 1.05 20.33 5.91
C SER A 23 0.00 19.69 5.00
N ARG A 24 0.19 19.79 3.68
CA ARG A 24 -0.59 19.07 2.67
C ARG A 24 0.33 18.14 1.89
N LEU A 25 0.07 16.85 1.95
CA LEU A 25 0.93 15.82 1.35
C LEU A 25 0.23 15.17 0.16
N SER A 26 0.91 15.12 -0.99
CA SER A 26 0.46 14.39 -2.18
C SER A 26 1.48 13.32 -2.55
N ILE A 27 1.05 12.06 -2.63
CA ILE A 27 1.89 10.90 -2.94
C ILE A 27 1.38 10.24 -4.22
N ALA A 28 2.25 10.06 -5.21
CA ALA A 28 1.98 9.27 -6.40
C ALA A 28 2.80 7.97 -6.35
N ALA A 29 2.17 6.82 -6.10
CA ALA A 29 2.85 5.55 -5.97
C ALA A 29 1.96 4.38 -6.41
N SER A 30 2.58 3.25 -6.75
CA SER A 30 1.85 2.04 -7.15
C SER A 30 1.19 1.34 -5.97
N CYS A 31 1.82 1.39 -4.80
CA CYS A 31 1.36 0.72 -3.60
C CYS A 31 1.82 1.47 -2.36
N PHE A 32 1.02 1.39 -1.30
CA PHE A 32 1.33 1.92 0.02
C PHE A 32 0.81 0.93 1.06
N SER A 33 1.71 0.38 1.87
CA SER A 33 1.33 -0.64 2.84
C SER A 33 0.67 0.00 4.07
N ILE A 34 -0.31 -0.70 4.65
CA ILE A 34 -0.97 -0.25 5.88
C ILE A 34 0.03 -0.17 7.04
N TYR A 35 1.06 -1.04 7.05
CA TYR A 35 2.13 -0.99 8.05
C TYR A 35 2.96 0.30 7.94
N ALA A 36 3.27 0.77 6.72
CA ALA A 36 3.98 2.03 6.54
C ALA A 36 3.15 3.22 7.06
N TYR A 37 1.82 3.17 6.87
CA TYR A 37 0.92 4.16 7.47
C TYR A 37 0.96 4.12 9.01
N GLN A 38 0.94 2.93 9.61
CA GLN A 38 0.97 2.79 11.07
C GLN A 38 2.23 3.40 11.68
N GLU A 39 3.40 3.20 11.06
CA GLU A 39 4.66 3.77 11.52
C GLU A 39 4.68 5.31 11.50
N LEU A 40 4.06 5.90 10.48
CA LEU A 40 4.01 7.35 10.26
C LEU A 40 2.70 7.99 10.77
N ARG A 41 1.90 7.22 11.51
CA ARG A 41 0.55 7.63 11.90
C ARG A 41 0.52 8.94 12.67
N LYS A 42 1.48 9.14 13.58
CA LYS A 42 1.54 10.35 14.42
C LYS A 42 1.73 11.62 13.57
N GLU A 43 2.60 11.54 12.57
CA GLU A 43 2.91 12.64 11.67
C GLU A 43 1.79 12.87 10.66
N LEU A 44 1.26 11.79 10.08
CA LEU A 44 0.15 11.83 9.12
C LEU A 44 -1.20 12.22 9.75
N GLU A 45 -1.36 12.13 11.07
CA GLU A 45 -2.55 12.66 11.77
C GLU A 45 -2.45 14.17 12.02
N GLN A 46 -1.28 14.79 11.89
CA GLN A 46 -1.08 16.23 12.10
C GLN A 46 -1.25 17.07 10.81
N ILE A 47 -1.23 16.41 9.65
CA ILE A 47 -1.35 17.09 8.36
C ILE A 47 -2.82 17.40 8.06
N GLU A 48 -3.06 18.48 7.31
CA GLU A 48 -4.42 18.91 6.95
C GLU A 48 -5.03 17.99 5.88
N GLU A 49 -4.19 17.54 4.94
CA GLU A 49 -4.64 16.77 3.78
C GLU A 49 -3.60 15.73 3.36
N LEU A 50 -4.05 14.50 3.14
CA LEU A 50 -3.30 13.44 2.47
C LEU A 50 -3.99 13.05 1.16
N ARG A 51 -3.32 13.26 0.03
CA ARG A 51 -3.77 12.86 -1.29
C ARG A 51 -2.91 11.74 -1.83
N PHE A 52 -3.52 10.61 -2.16
CA PHE A 52 -2.82 9.48 -2.77
C PHE A 52 -3.29 9.28 -4.22
N ILE A 53 -2.34 9.18 -5.14
CA ILE A 53 -2.55 8.91 -6.55
C ILE A 53 -1.93 7.55 -6.85
N PHE A 54 -2.78 6.57 -7.16
CA PHE A 54 -2.30 5.25 -7.59
C PHE A 54 -1.77 5.35 -9.02
N THR A 55 -0.49 5.05 -9.20
CA THR A 55 0.17 5.09 -10.52
C THR A 55 0.14 3.76 -11.26
N SER A 56 -0.20 2.67 -10.57
CA SER A 56 -0.44 1.35 -11.19
C SER A 56 -1.93 1.12 -11.44
N PRO A 57 -2.30 0.37 -12.49
CA PRO A 57 -3.69 0.00 -12.74
C PRO A 57 -4.26 -0.76 -11.55
N THR A 58 -5.38 -0.27 -11.00
CA THR A 58 -6.11 -0.88 -9.86
C THR A 58 -6.77 -2.22 -10.23
N PHE A 59 -6.97 -2.48 -11.51
CA PHE A 59 -7.54 -3.71 -12.04
C PHE A 59 -6.69 -4.18 -13.22
N ILE A 60 -5.62 -4.92 -12.94
CA ILE A 60 -5.13 -5.89 -13.93
C ILE A 60 -6.05 -7.08 -13.76
N ALA A 61 -6.94 -7.33 -14.73
CA ALA A 61 -7.68 -8.58 -14.75
C ALA A 61 -6.63 -9.70 -14.71
N GLU A 62 -6.52 -10.40 -13.59
CA GLU A 62 -5.73 -11.61 -13.53
C GLU A 62 -6.29 -12.53 -14.61
N LYS A 63 -5.52 -12.68 -15.68
CA LYS A 63 -5.74 -13.71 -16.67
C LYS A 63 -5.26 -15.02 -16.05
N GLU A 64 -5.78 -15.36 -14.86
CA GLU A 64 -5.67 -16.71 -14.34
C GLU A 64 -6.37 -17.58 -15.37
N ASN A 65 -5.54 -18.31 -16.11
CA ASN A 65 -5.99 -19.37 -16.97
C ASN A 65 -6.70 -20.35 -16.02
N LYS A 66 -8.03 -20.25 -15.92
CA LYS A 66 -8.88 -21.09 -15.07
C LYS A 66 -8.51 -22.54 -15.37
N ALA A 67 -7.59 -23.10 -14.60
CA ALA A 67 -7.35 -24.52 -14.60
C ALA A 67 -8.68 -25.13 -14.13
N GLN A 68 -9.35 -25.85 -15.02
CA GLN A 68 -10.55 -26.59 -14.72
C GLN A 68 -10.20 -27.60 -13.62
N ARG A 69 -10.37 -27.22 -12.36
CA ARG A 69 -10.32 -28.15 -11.24
C ARG A 69 -11.70 -28.78 -11.20
N GLU A 70 -11.82 -29.98 -11.76
CA GLU A 70 -13.00 -30.81 -11.57
C GLU A 70 -13.16 -31.07 -10.06
N PHE A 71 -14.13 -30.40 -9.43
CA PHE A 71 -14.51 -30.71 -8.06
C PHE A 71 -15.32 -32.01 -8.06
N ARG A 72 -14.64 -33.14 -7.88
CA ARG A 72 -15.32 -34.41 -7.59
C ARG A 72 -15.90 -34.35 -6.17
N TYR A 73 -17.20 -34.07 -6.08
CA TYR A 73 -17.96 -34.28 -4.86
C TYR A 73 -17.98 -35.78 -4.55
N VAL A 74 -17.11 -36.24 -3.65
CA VAL A 74 -17.30 -37.52 -2.97
C VAL A 74 -18.18 -37.23 -1.75
N GLY A 75 -19.50 -37.29 -1.94
CA GLY A 75 -20.42 -37.33 -0.82
C GLY A 75 -20.27 -38.65 -0.09
N GLN A 76 -19.63 -38.63 1.09
CA GLN A 76 -19.80 -39.72 2.06
C GLN A 76 -21.15 -39.53 2.75
N TRP A 77 -22.19 -40.15 2.20
CA TRP A 77 -23.34 -40.57 2.98
C TRP A 77 -23.15 -42.06 3.26
N GLY A 78 -22.50 -42.34 4.38
CA GLY A 78 -22.40 -43.68 4.95
C GLY A 78 -23.56 -43.89 5.91
N VAL A 79 -24.29 -44.97 5.64
CA VAL A 79 -25.43 -45.56 6.36
C VAL A 79 -25.04 -46.00 7.77
#